data_AF-A0A968NZK7-F1
#
_entry.id   AF-A0A968NZK7-F1
#
_cell.length_a   1.000
_cell.length_b   1.000
_cell.length_c   1.000
_cell.angle_alpha   90.00
_cell.angle_beta   90.00
_cell.angle_gamma   90.00
#
_symmetry.space_group_name_H-M   'P 1'
#
loop_
_entity.id
_entity.type
_entity.pdbx_description
1 polymer ?
#
loop_
_entity_poly.entity_id
_entity_poly.type
_entity_poly.pdbx_seq_one_letter_code
_entity_poly.pdbx_strand_id
1 'polypeptide(L)'
;MSNGETLDTGFGHFANAKASHAYRNGVGPSGRPFFQANYGIVTEMGIWLMPRPEDYNAFFFSADSAQALGEILEILGPLKRQGLLPSAIHIANDLRMLANQTRYPFAKAAGRFPLPPELRTELRREFGVGAWTGCGSITGTRQTVRALRDRLKRDLKSFRPIFLDDRKMELLGRAERFLSWFGAGDRIRQNLNKVRPIFDLLKGVPTPLTVGGGNWRVRGEDTPHTTDPLDSHAGLIWVSPVLPMTARAADEVSRILEGIYSQHGFDTLLTFTMITDRALCCVSNIAYDRRDQIETARAKACYQKLYATLIQSGYIPYRSGPTGYSLLADQSSTFWDTAAKIKLALDPESIFSPGRYIRSSPTRKAA
;
A
#
# COMPACT_ATOMS: atom_id res chain seq x y z
N MET A 1 -9.49 19.44 -22.49
CA MET A 1 -10.33 20.27 -21.60
C MET A 1 -11.79 20.07 -21.97
N SER A 2 -12.76 20.60 -21.21
CA SER A 2 -14.20 20.31 -21.44
C SER A 2 -14.71 20.87 -22.76
N ASN A 3 -14.09 21.96 -23.22
CA ASN A 3 -14.26 22.60 -24.52
C ASN A 3 -13.47 21.92 -25.67
N GLY A 4 -12.78 20.80 -25.41
CA GLY A 4 -11.98 20.08 -26.41
C GLY A 4 -10.54 20.58 -26.58
N GLU A 5 -10.13 21.69 -25.95
CA GLU A 5 -8.75 22.20 -26.05
C GLU A 5 -7.74 21.28 -25.35
N THR A 6 -6.50 21.25 -25.85
CA THR A 6 -5.37 20.57 -25.20
C THR A 6 -4.60 21.55 -24.34
N LEU A 7 -4.20 21.11 -23.14
CA LEU A 7 -3.36 21.88 -22.23
C LEU A 7 -2.09 21.09 -21.90
N ASP A 8 -0.95 21.57 -22.40
CA ASP A 8 0.35 21.06 -22.02
C ASP A 8 0.86 21.73 -20.73
N THR A 9 1.47 20.94 -19.85
CA THR A 9 1.86 21.38 -18.49
C THR A 9 3.36 21.52 -18.33
N GLY A 10 3.81 22.20 -17.26
CA GLY A 10 5.25 22.40 -17.00
C GLY A 10 5.88 23.25 -18.10
N PHE A 11 7.00 22.83 -18.69
CA PHE A 11 7.54 23.49 -19.88
C PHE A 11 6.91 23.01 -21.20
N GLY A 12 6.01 22.02 -21.18
CA GLY A 12 5.38 21.47 -22.37
C GLY A 12 4.59 22.49 -23.20
N HIS A 13 4.08 23.56 -22.56
CA HIS A 13 3.35 24.62 -23.26
C HIS A 13 4.23 25.53 -24.14
N PHE A 14 5.56 25.36 -24.12
CA PHE A 14 6.47 26.02 -25.06
C PHE A 14 6.89 25.06 -26.16
N ALA A 15 6.59 25.38 -27.42
CA ALA A 15 6.87 24.52 -28.56
C ALA A 15 8.36 24.15 -28.74
N ASN A 16 9.28 25.00 -28.26
CA ASN A 16 10.73 24.78 -28.35
C ASN A 16 11.37 24.28 -27.03
N ALA A 17 10.57 23.92 -26.02
CA ALA A 17 11.09 23.47 -24.75
C ALA A 17 11.80 22.11 -24.87
N LYS A 18 13.08 22.11 -24.50
CA LYS A 18 13.90 20.89 -24.40
C LYS A 18 13.80 20.21 -23.03
N ALA A 19 13.19 20.88 -22.05
CA ALA A 19 13.15 20.46 -20.65
C ALA A 19 11.76 20.01 -20.17
N SER A 20 10.80 19.81 -21.07
CA SER A 20 9.39 19.48 -20.74
C SER A 20 9.26 18.26 -19.82
N HIS A 21 10.09 17.23 -20.03
CA HIS A 21 10.12 16.04 -19.18
C HIS A 21 11.30 16.03 -18.19
N ALA A 22 12.17 17.05 -18.20
CA ALA A 22 13.34 17.13 -17.32
C ALA A 22 13.07 17.96 -16.06
N TYR A 23 12.21 18.99 -16.15
CA TYR A 23 11.88 19.86 -15.03
C TYR A 23 10.39 19.84 -14.69
N ARG A 24 10.08 19.42 -13.47
CA ARG A 24 8.73 19.07 -13.03
C ARG A 24 7.75 20.25 -12.95
N ASN A 25 8.24 21.43 -12.59
CA ASN A 25 7.37 22.54 -12.18
C ASN A 25 7.04 23.51 -13.32
N GLY A 26 7.95 23.66 -14.29
CA GLY A 26 7.85 24.71 -15.33
C GLY A 26 7.98 26.12 -14.73
N VAL A 27 7.29 27.08 -15.34
CA VAL A 27 7.19 28.47 -14.85
C VAL A 27 5.72 28.84 -14.68
N GLY A 28 5.39 29.60 -13.63
CA GLY A 28 4.01 29.98 -13.29
C GLY A 28 3.29 28.96 -12.39
N PRO A 29 1.93 28.96 -12.39
CA PRO A 29 1.15 28.01 -11.59
C PRO A 29 1.49 26.56 -11.94
N SER A 30 1.72 25.72 -10.93
CA SER A 30 2.14 24.34 -11.17
C SER A 30 1.07 23.57 -11.95
N GLY A 31 1.44 22.94 -13.06
CA GLY A 31 0.54 22.17 -13.92
C GLY A 31 0.14 20.79 -13.39
N ARG A 32 0.01 20.63 -12.06
CA ARG A 32 -0.41 19.37 -11.41
C ARG A 32 -1.86 19.33 -10.90
N PRO A 33 -2.82 20.15 -11.37
CA PRO A 33 -4.17 20.14 -10.79
C PRO A 33 -4.93 18.84 -11.12
N PHE A 34 -4.48 18.03 -12.08
CA PHE A 34 -5.18 16.84 -12.56
C PHE A 34 -5.03 15.60 -11.66
N PHE A 35 -4.13 15.60 -10.66
CA PHE A 35 -4.00 14.47 -9.75
C PHE A 35 -5.16 14.42 -8.75
N GLN A 36 -5.87 13.28 -8.71
CA GLN A 36 -7.06 13.08 -7.85
C GLN A 36 -8.16 14.13 -8.05
N ALA A 37 -8.23 14.75 -9.22
CA ALA A 37 -9.27 15.71 -9.59
C ALA A 37 -10.10 15.19 -10.77
N ASN A 38 -11.07 16.00 -11.18
CA ASN A 38 -11.92 15.78 -12.34
C ASN A 38 -11.95 17.00 -13.29
N TYR A 39 -10.86 17.77 -13.37
CA TYR A 39 -10.79 18.99 -14.21
C TYR A 39 -10.60 18.73 -15.70
N GLY A 40 -10.21 17.50 -16.10
CA GLY A 40 -9.91 17.17 -17.48
C GLY A 40 -9.51 15.71 -17.65
N ILE A 41 -9.22 15.33 -18.90
CA ILE A 41 -8.72 14.01 -19.27
C ILE A 41 -7.24 14.15 -19.60
N VAL A 42 -6.40 13.34 -18.94
CA VAL A 42 -4.97 13.28 -19.22
C VAL A 42 -4.74 12.31 -20.38
N THR A 43 -4.14 12.79 -21.46
CA THR A 43 -3.82 11.99 -22.66
C THR A 43 -2.35 11.55 -22.70
N GLU A 44 -1.46 12.34 -22.11
CA GLU A 44 -0.02 12.06 -22.05
C GLU A 44 0.57 12.39 -20.67
N MET A 45 1.61 11.67 -20.25
CA MET A 45 2.31 11.92 -18.99
C MET A 45 3.79 11.52 -19.07
N GLY A 46 4.66 12.41 -18.60
CA GLY A 46 6.08 12.09 -18.38
C GLY A 46 6.32 11.46 -17.00
N ILE A 47 7.05 10.34 -16.96
CA ILE A 47 7.50 9.68 -15.74
C ILE A 47 9.02 9.55 -15.78
N TRP A 48 9.70 9.91 -14.69
CA TRP A 48 11.13 9.67 -14.56
C TRP A 48 11.41 8.21 -14.23
N LEU A 49 12.38 7.64 -14.93
CA LEU A 49 12.87 6.29 -14.67
C LEU A 49 14.14 6.37 -13.84
N MET A 50 14.24 5.52 -12.84
CA MET A 50 15.49 5.36 -12.10
C MET A 50 16.51 4.66 -13.01
N PRO A 51 17.73 5.22 -13.18
CA PRO A 51 18.80 4.50 -13.86
C PRO A 51 19.08 3.17 -13.17
N ARG A 52 19.39 2.13 -13.95
CA ARG A 52 19.74 0.82 -13.39
C ARG A 52 20.96 0.97 -12.48
N PRO A 53 20.88 0.63 -11.18
CA PRO A 53 22.00 0.77 -10.26
C PRO A 53 23.11 -0.24 -10.56
N GLU A 54 24.34 0.07 -10.17
CA GLU A 54 25.49 -0.85 -10.27
C GLU A 54 25.30 -2.09 -9.39
N ASP A 55 24.69 -1.91 -8.22
CA ASP A 55 24.41 -2.97 -7.26
C ASP A 55 23.04 -2.81 -6.60
N TYR A 56 22.46 -3.94 -6.23
CA TYR A 56 21.12 -4.06 -5.66
C TYR A 56 21.13 -5.09 -4.52
N ASN A 57 20.53 -4.74 -3.39
CA ASN A 57 20.35 -5.65 -2.28
C ASN A 57 19.00 -5.45 -1.60
N ALA A 58 18.13 -6.46 -1.68
CA ALA A 58 16.90 -6.51 -0.91
C ALA A 58 17.21 -6.88 0.54
N PHE A 59 16.53 -6.25 1.49
CA PHE A 59 16.58 -6.66 2.89
C PHE A 59 15.18 -6.96 3.40
N PHE A 60 15.11 -7.96 4.27
CA PHE A 60 13.91 -8.44 4.94
C PHE A 60 14.21 -8.57 6.43
N PHE A 61 13.22 -8.36 7.28
CA PHE A 61 13.37 -8.56 8.72
C PHE A 61 12.02 -8.96 9.34
N SER A 62 12.08 -9.61 10.50
CA SER A 62 10.91 -10.13 11.19
C SER A 62 11.03 -9.97 12.70
N ALA A 63 10.02 -9.39 13.33
CA ALA A 63 9.89 -9.21 14.77
C ALA A 63 8.74 -10.07 15.32
N ASP A 64 8.97 -10.74 16.45
CA ASP A 64 7.95 -11.61 17.06
C ASP A 64 7.00 -10.86 18.00
N SER A 65 7.43 -9.70 18.50
CA SER A 65 6.68 -8.84 19.42
C SER A 65 5.76 -7.87 18.68
N ALA A 66 4.52 -7.71 19.17
CA ALA A 66 3.56 -6.74 18.64
C ALA A 66 4.01 -5.29 18.87
N GLN A 67 4.82 -5.04 19.91
CA GLN A 67 5.32 -3.72 20.29
C GLN A 67 6.55 -3.29 19.47
N ALA A 68 7.09 -4.15 18.60
CA ALA A 68 8.34 -3.89 17.87
C ALA A 68 8.24 -2.77 16.83
N LEU A 69 7.04 -2.37 16.41
CA LEU A 69 6.87 -1.35 15.36
C LEU A 69 7.56 -0.03 15.72
N GLY A 70 7.46 0.41 16.99
CA GLY A 70 8.11 1.64 17.44
C GLY A 70 9.63 1.59 17.28
N GLU A 71 10.25 0.53 17.78
CA GLU A 71 11.71 0.30 17.69
C GLU A 71 12.18 0.23 16.23
N ILE A 72 11.43 -0.46 15.36
CA ILE A 72 11.72 -0.51 13.91
C ILE A 72 11.72 0.89 13.30
N LEU A 73 10.73 1.73 13.64
CA LEU A 73 10.63 3.10 13.13
C LEU A 73 11.75 4.00 13.67
N GLU A 74 12.17 3.81 14.92
CA GLU A 74 13.30 4.53 15.53
C GLU A 74 14.64 4.20 14.87
N ILE A 75 14.82 2.94 14.43
CA ILE A 75 16.02 2.51 13.72
C ILE A 75 16.03 3.01 12.27
N LEU A 76 14.93 2.79 11.54
CA LEU A 76 14.88 3.04 10.09
C LEU A 76 14.58 4.51 9.74
N GLY A 77 13.82 5.22 10.58
CA GLY A 77 13.40 6.59 10.35
C GLY A 77 14.56 7.58 10.17
N PRO A 78 15.61 7.58 11.02
CA PRO A 78 16.79 8.42 10.82
C PRO A 78 17.50 8.14 9.49
N LEU A 79 17.67 6.86 9.11
CA LEU A 79 18.31 6.48 7.84
C LEU A 79 17.48 6.94 6.64
N LYS A 80 16.15 6.88 6.74
CA LYS A 80 15.22 7.40 5.74
C LYS A 80 15.32 8.92 5.60
N ARG A 81 15.37 9.67 6.71
CA ARG A 81 15.55 11.13 6.74
C ARG A 81 16.88 11.62 6.18
N GLN A 82 17.95 10.83 6.37
CA GLN A 82 19.27 11.10 5.80
C GLN A 82 19.34 10.80 4.29
N GLY A 83 18.28 10.24 3.69
CA GLY A 83 18.28 9.84 2.29
C GLY A 83 19.08 8.55 2.01
N LEU A 84 19.49 7.82 3.04
CA LEU A 84 20.28 6.58 2.89
C LEU A 84 19.43 5.40 2.42
N LEU A 85 18.11 5.44 2.64
CA LEU A 85 17.17 4.40 2.24
C LEU A 85 16.21 4.96 1.17
N PRO A 86 16.60 4.95 -0.12
CA PRO A 86 15.80 5.58 -1.17
C PRO A 86 14.50 4.82 -1.46
N SER A 87 14.47 3.48 -1.31
CA SER A 87 13.27 2.68 -1.58
C SER A 87 12.15 2.97 -0.57
N ALA A 88 10.90 2.74 -0.97
CA ALA A 88 9.85 2.55 0.03
C ALA A 88 10.23 1.36 0.94
N ILE A 89 9.91 1.47 2.22
CA ILE A 89 10.07 0.38 3.19
C ILE A 89 8.68 0.03 3.67
N HIS A 90 8.31 -1.23 3.52
CA HIS A 90 7.02 -1.76 3.94
C HIS A 90 7.20 -2.53 5.24
N ILE A 91 6.32 -2.30 6.21
CA ILE A 91 6.30 -2.98 7.51
C ILE A 91 4.88 -3.48 7.72
N ALA A 92 4.66 -4.76 7.49
CA ALA A 92 3.36 -5.41 7.53
C ALA A 92 3.17 -6.20 8.82
N ASN A 93 1.95 -6.21 9.35
CA ASN A 93 1.63 -7.08 10.49
C ASN A 93 1.42 -8.54 10.03
N ASP A 94 1.41 -9.44 11.00
CA ASP A 94 1.10 -10.86 10.82
C ASP A 94 -0.15 -11.13 9.97
N LEU A 95 -1.29 -10.47 10.25
CA LEU A 95 -2.55 -10.69 9.53
C LEU A 95 -2.42 -10.33 8.04
N ARG A 96 -1.72 -9.25 7.70
CA ARG A 96 -1.39 -8.92 6.31
C ARG A 96 -0.54 -10.01 5.66
N MET A 97 0.45 -10.54 6.37
CA MET A 97 1.34 -11.58 5.86
C MET A 97 0.63 -12.93 5.70
N LEU A 98 -0.30 -13.25 6.61
CA LEU A 98 -1.14 -14.44 6.54
C LEU A 98 -2.13 -14.35 5.38
N ALA A 99 -2.77 -13.21 5.16
CA ALA A 99 -3.72 -13.02 4.07
C ALA A 99 -3.12 -13.26 2.67
N ASN A 100 -1.82 -12.99 2.49
CA ASN A 100 -1.13 -13.27 1.24
C ASN A 100 -0.75 -14.76 1.06
N GLN A 101 -0.85 -15.58 2.10
CA GLN A 101 -0.45 -16.98 2.10
C GLN A 101 -1.63 -17.95 2.26
N THR A 102 -2.70 -17.52 2.91
CA THR A 102 -3.87 -18.35 3.22
C THR A 102 -5.12 -17.48 3.34
N ARG A 103 -6.28 -18.14 3.51
CA ARG A 103 -7.58 -17.50 3.76
C ARG A 103 -7.95 -17.58 5.23
N TYR A 104 -8.98 -16.84 5.60
CA TYR A 104 -9.57 -16.90 6.93
C TYR A 104 -10.04 -18.34 7.21
N PRO A 105 -9.61 -18.97 8.32
CA PRO A 105 -9.87 -20.37 8.58
C PRO A 105 -11.29 -20.56 9.15
N PHE A 106 -12.32 -20.37 8.32
CA PHE A 106 -13.73 -20.38 8.75
C PHE A 106 -14.12 -21.62 9.56
N ALA A 107 -13.65 -22.80 9.15
CA ALA A 107 -13.91 -24.06 9.87
C ALA A 107 -13.32 -24.06 11.28
N LYS A 108 -12.04 -23.68 11.45
CA LYS A 108 -11.38 -23.60 12.76
C LYS A 108 -11.93 -22.47 13.63
N ALA A 109 -12.33 -21.35 13.01
CA ALA A 109 -12.86 -20.19 13.71
C ALA A 109 -14.27 -20.40 14.27
N ALA A 110 -15.02 -21.39 13.76
CA ALA A 110 -16.37 -21.73 14.20
C ALA A 110 -17.31 -20.51 14.28
N GLY A 111 -17.25 -19.64 13.25
CA GLY A 111 -18.09 -18.43 13.15
C GLY A 111 -17.69 -17.26 14.04
N ARG A 112 -16.59 -17.36 14.80
CA ARG A 112 -16.05 -16.25 15.61
C ARG A 112 -15.35 -15.24 14.72
N PHE A 113 -15.57 -13.94 14.96
CA PHE A 113 -14.92 -12.84 14.25
C PHE A 113 -14.63 -11.69 15.23
N PRO A 114 -13.49 -10.96 15.10
CA PRO A 114 -12.36 -11.22 14.20
C PRO A 114 -11.61 -12.52 14.54
N LEU A 115 -10.51 -12.84 13.85
CA LEU A 115 -9.71 -14.05 14.11
C LEU A 115 -9.32 -14.14 15.59
N PRO A 116 -9.72 -15.23 16.29
CA PRO A 116 -9.37 -15.43 17.69
C PRO A 116 -7.84 -15.41 17.93
N PRO A 117 -7.35 -14.80 19.03
CA PRO A 117 -5.91 -14.67 19.29
C PRO A 117 -5.14 -16.00 19.31
N GLU A 118 -5.77 -17.07 19.80
CA GLU A 118 -5.20 -18.41 19.82
C GLU A 118 -4.98 -18.97 18.41
N LEU A 119 -5.96 -18.81 17.52
CA LEU A 119 -5.86 -19.23 16.11
C LEU A 119 -4.88 -18.34 15.34
N ARG A 120 -4.84 -17.04 15.62
CA ARG A 120 -3.84 -16.13 15.06
C ARG A 120 -2.43 -16.56 15.42
N THR A 121 -2.21 -17.00 16.67
CA THR A 121 -0.92 -17.51 17.14
C THR A 121 -0.56 -18.85 16.49
N GLU A 122 -1.53 -19.76 16.33
CA GLU A 122 -1.36 -21.03 15.61
C GLU A 122 -0.92 -20.78 14.16
N LEU A 123 -1.66 -19.94 13.42
CA LEU A 123 -1.34 -19.59 12.03
C LEU A 123 0.04 -18.94 11.90
N ARG A 124 0.42 -18.06 12.82
CA ARG A 124 1.77 -17.48 12.83
C ARG A 124 2.87 -18.54 12.93
N ARG A 125 2.67 -19.56 13.77
CA ARG A 125 3.63 -20.67 13.90
C ARG A 125 3.64 -21.54 12.65
N GLU A 126 2.47 -21.88 12.13
CA GLU A 126 2.29 -22.70 10.92
C GLU A 126 2.97 -22.08 9.69
N PHE A 127 2.75 -20.77 9.47
CA PHE A 127 3.27 -20.06 8.30
C PHE A 127 4.63 -19.37 8.54
N GLY A 128 5.19 -19.46 9.75
CA GLY A 128 6.48 -18.84 10.11
C GLY A 128 6.46 -17.31 10.07
N VAL A 129 5.37 -16.70 10.52
CA VAL A 129 5.11 -15.25 10.43
C VAL A 129 5.31 -14.56 11.79
N GLY A 130 6.21 -13.57 11.82
CA GLY A 130 6.40 -12.68 12.96
C GLY A 130 5.21 -11.71 13.13
N ALA A 131 5.11 -11.05 14.28
CA ALA A 131 4.11 -10.01 14.52
C ALA A 131 4.25 -8.84 13.53
N TRP A 132 5.48 -8.51 13.17
CA TRP A 132 5.82 -7.55 12.13
C TRP A 132 6.86 -8.13 11.18
N THR A 133 6.66 -7.95 9.88
CA THR A 133 7.63 -8.29 8.84
C THR A 133 7.86 -7.08 7.96
N GLY A 134 9.12 -6.74 7.72
CA GLY A 134 9.45 -5.60 6.88
C GLY A 134 10.36 -5.96 5.72
N CYS A 135 10.25 -5.18 4.65
CA CYS A 135 11.10 -5.30 3.47
C CYS A 135 11.41 -3.93 2.85
N GLY A 136 12.57 -3.86 2.19
CA GLY A 136 13.03 -2.71 1.41
C GLY A 136 14.24 -3.09 0.57
N SER A 137 14.81 -2.12 -0.16
CA SER A 137 15.99 -2.35 -0.98
C SER A 137 17.02 -1.24 -0.86
N ILE A 138 18.28 -1.63 -0.93
CA ILE A 138 19.43 -0.73 -1.05
C ILE A 138 19.92 -0.80 -2.50
N THR A 139 20.16 0.36 -3.09
CA THR A 139 20.62 0.50 -4.48
C THR A 139 21.70 1.56 -4.57
N GLY A 140 22.71 1.35 -5.42
CA GLY A 140 23.77 2.34 -5.62
C GLY A 140 25.02 1.70 -6.21
N THR A 141 26.18 2.26 -5.88
CA THR A 141 27.47 1.60 -6.17
C THR A 141 27.67 0.40 -5.26
N ARG A 142 28.55 -0.54 -5.64
CA ARG A 142 28.90 -1.69 -4.80
C ARG A 142 29.40 -1.29 -3.40
N GLN A 143 30.13 -0.18 -3.31
CA GLN A 143 30.67 0.35 -2.05
C GLN A 143 29.55 0.86 -1.14
N THR A 144 28.63 1.67 -1.69
CA THR A 144 27.48 2.20 -0.96
C THR A 144 26.56 1.07 -0.49
N VAL A 145 26.23 0.13 -1.37
CA VAL A 145 25.37 -1.01 -1.04
C VAL A 145 25.98 -1.85 0.07
N ARG A 146 27.28 -2.15 -0.01
CA ARG A 146 27.99 -2.90 1.05
C ARG A 146 27.94 -2.16 2.39
N ALA A 147 28.29 -0.88 2.42
CA ALA A 147 28.34 -0.09 3.64
C ALA A 147 26.95 0.00 4.33
N LEU A 148 25.91 0.25 3.54
CA LEU A 148 24.53 0.32 4.06
C LEU A 148 24.01 -1.03 4.51
N ARG A 149 24.32 -2.11 3.78
CA ARG A 149 23.98 -3.48 4.18
C ARG A 149 24.61 -3.82 5.52
N ASP A 150 25.89 -3.52 5.70
CA ASP A 150 26.62 -3.82 6.93
C ASP A 150 26.09 -2.98 8.11
N ARG A 151 25.68 -1.73 7.85
CA ARG A 151 24.98 -0.89 8.84
C ARG A 151 23.63 -1.49 9.24
N LEU A 152 22.75 -1.78 8.27
CA LEU A 152 21.43 -2.37 8.53
C LEU A 152 21.54 -3.72 9.23
N LYS A 153 22.55 -4.54 8.90
CA LYS A 153 22.77 -5.83 9.57
C LYS A 153 23.05 -5.67 11.06
N ARG A 154 23.76 -4.62 11.46
CA ARG A 154 24.01 -4.30 12.87
C ARG A 154 22.76 -3.73 13.53
N ASP A 155 22.16 -2.71 12.91
CA ASP A 155 21.05 -1.97 13.50
C ASP A 155 19.79 -2.83 13.63
N LEU A 156 19.52 -3.73 12.68
CA LEU A 156 18.36 -4.63 12.71
C LEU A 156 18.67 -6.01 13.32
N LYS A 157 19.81 -6.22 13.99
CA LYS A 157 20.24 -7.55 14.46
C LYS A 157 19.16 -8.28 15.25
N SER A 158 18.42 -7.58 16.10
CA SER A 158 17.31 -8.11 16.92
C SER A 158 16.11 -8.61 16.09
N PHE A 159 16.01 -8.23 14.82
CA PHE A 159 14.92 -8.56 13.91
C PHE A 159 15.29 -9.58 12.84
N ARG A 160 16.37 -10.36 13.05
CA ARG A 160 16.82 -11.45 12.18
C ARG A 160 16.87 -11.03 10.69
N PRO A 161 17.67 -10.00 10.34
CA PRO A 161 17.62 -9.41 9.02
C PRO A 161 18.26 -10.34 7.98
N ILE A 162 17.60 -10.51 6.84
CA ILE A 162 18.04 -11.30 5.70
C ILE A 162 18.32 -10.35 4.54
N PHE A 163 19.43 -10.58 3.85
CA PHE A 163 19.89 -9.74 2.74
C PHE A 163 20.09 -10.60 1.49
N LEU A 164 19.37 -10.26 0.41
CA LEU A 164 19.36 -10.98 -0.85
C LEU A 164 19.83 -10.08 -1.98
N ASP A 165 20.67 -10.65 -2.84
CA ASP A 165 21.11 -10.05 -4.10
C ASP A 165 20.86 -11.06 -5.23
N ASP A 166 21.11 -10.63 -6.46
CA ASP A 166 20.89 -11.47 -7.65
C ASP A 166 21.70 -12.79 -7.59
N ARG A 167 22.94 -12.73 -7.09
CA ARG A 167 23.81 -13.92 -6.98
C ARG A 167 23.26 -14.94 -6.00
N LYS A 168 22.78 -14.49 -4.83
CA LYS A 168 22.14 -15.37 -3.85
C LYS A 168 20.84 -15.95 -4.38
N MET A 169 20.03 -15.15 -5.08
CA MET A 169 18.78 -15.63 -5.69
C MET A 169 19.04 -16.68 -6.77
N GLU A 170 20.08 -16.50 -7.59
CA GLU A 170 20.52 -17.51 -8.55
C GLU A 170 21.05 -18.78 -7.88
N LEU A 171 21.87 -18.64 -6.84
CA LEU A 171 22.43 -19.77 -6.11
C LEU A 171 21.32 -20.60 -5.44
N LEU A 172 20.35 -19.94 -4.81
CA LEU A 172 19.18 -20.61 -4.23
C LEU A 172 18.38 -21.35 -5.30
N GLY A 173 18.18 -20.76 -6.49
CA GLY A 173 17.52 -21.43 -7.61
C GLY A 173 18.33 -22.59 -8.22
N ARG A 174 19.66 -22.56 -8.16
CA ARG A 174 20.50 -23.71 -8.54
C ARG A 174 20.45 -24.81 -7.48
N ALA A 175 20.51 -24.44 -6.20
CA ALA A 175 20.42 -25.38 -5.07
C ALA A 175 19.05 -26.08 -5.04
N GLU A 176 17.96 -25.37 -5.30
CA GLU A 176 16.62 -25.95 -5.44
C GLU A 176 16.57 -27.00 -6.57
N ARG A 177 17.10 -26.68 -7.75
CA ARG A 177 17.17 -27.62 -8.88
C ARG A 177 18.04 -28.84 -8.59
N PHE A 178 19.16 -28.65 -7.89
CA PHE A 178 20.03 -29.76 -7.51
C PHE A 178 19.38 -30.66 -6.44
N LEU A 179 18.80 -30.07 -5.39
CA LEU A 179 18.18 -30.81 -4.29
C LEU A 179 16.85 -31.45 -4.67
N SER A 180 16.12 -30.89 -5.65
CA SER A 180 14.92 -31.54 -6.20
C SER A 180 15.25 -32.84 -6.93
N TRP A 181 16.46 -32.97 -7.52
CA TRP A 181 16.93 -34.23 -8.08
C TRP A 181 17.05 -35.35 -7.02
N PHE A 182 17.28 -34.99 -5.76
CA PHE A 182 17.35 -35.91 -4.62
C PHE A 182 16.06 -35.96 -3.78
N GLY A 183 14.95 -35.38 -4.26
CA GLY A 183 13.67 -35.36 -3.55
C GLY A 183 13.62 -34.45 -2.30
N ALA A 184 14.59 -33.55 -2.11
CA ALA A 184 14.71 -32.69 -0.93
C ALA A 184 14.58 -31.18 -1.23
N GLY A 185 14.21 -30.81 -2.46
CA GLY A 185 14.14 -29.42 -2.92
C GLY A 185 12.90 -28.62 -2.50
N ASP A 186 11.85 -29.28 -2.02
CA ASP A 186 10.52 -28.67 -1.90
C ASP A 186 10.46 -27.51 -0.90
N ARG A 187 11.17 -27.60 0.23
CA ARG A 187 11.22 -26.51 1.21
C ARG A 187 11.92 -25.26 0.66
N ILE A 188 12.98 -25.44 -0.12
CA ILE A 188 13.71 -24.32 -0.75
C ILE A 188 12.84 -23.70 -1.85
N ARG A 189 12.17 -24.52 -2.66
CA ARG A 189 11.22 -24.07 -3.67
C ARG A 189 10.10 -23.24 -3.07
N GLN A 190 9.47 -23.71 -1.99
CA GLN A 190 8.39 -22.99 -1.31
C GLN A 190 8.87 -21.63 -0.77
N ASN A 191 10.05 -21.57 -0.13
CA ASN A 191 10.61 -20.31 0.35
C ASN A 191 10.97 -19.35 -0.80
N LEU A 192 11.53 -19.87 -1.89
CA LEU A 192 11.83 -19.08 -3.08
C LEU A 192 10.58 -18.49 -3.73
N ASN A 193 9.52 -19.29 -3.84
CA ASN A 193 8.24 -18.84 -4.40
C ASN A 193 7.59 -17.74 -3.56
N LYS A 194 7.86 -17.69 -2.24
CA LYS A 194 7.39 -16.61 -1.36
C LYS A 194 8.23 -15.33 -1.47
N VAL A 195 9.56 -15.46 -1.57
CA VAL A 195 10.48 -14.31 -1.47
C VAL A 195 10.80 -13.67 -2.82
N ARG A 196 10.96 -14.46 -3.89
CA ARG A 196 11.29 -13.97 -5.24
C ARG A 196 10.32 -12.88 -5.74
N PRO A 197 9.01 -13.00 -5.58
CA PRO A 197 8.07 -11.96 -6.01
C PRO A 197 8.26 -10.62 -5.32
N ILE A 198 8.54 -10.64 -4.02
CA ILE A 198 8.77 -9.42 -3.23
C ILE A 198 10.13 -8.80 -3.61
N PHE A 199 11.15 -9.65 -3.80
CA PHE A 199 12.46 -9.26 -4.31
C PHE A 199 12.35 -8.58 -5.69
N ASP A 200 11.62 -9.21 -6.62
CA ASP A 200 11.39 -8.72 -7.97
C ASP A 200 10.58 -7.41 -7.96
N LEU A 201 9.54 -7.31 -7.13
CA LEU A 201 8.76 -6.08 -6.94
C LEU A 201 9.63 -4.90 -6.49
N LEU A 202 10.56 -5.14 -5.55
CA LEU A 202 11.51 -4.13 -5.08
C LEU A 202 12.53 -3.70 -6.16
N LYS A 203 12.66 -4.46 -7.25
CA LYS A 203 13.44 -4.11 -8.45
C LYS A 203 12.61 -3.44 -9.55
N GLY A 204 11.31 -3.23 -9.32
CA GLY A 204 10.40 -2.71 -10.34
C GLY A 204 9.93 -3.75 -11.36
N VAL A 205 10.06 -5.05 -11.05
CA VAL A 205 9.50 -6.13 -11.87
C VAL A 205 8.08 -6.43 -11.37
N PRO A 206 7.04 -6.24 -12.20
CA PRO A 206 5.64 -6.44 -11.78
C PRO A 206 5.36 -7.89 -11.35
N THR A 207 4.43 -8.07 -10.40
CA THR A 207 3.98 -9.39 -9.95
C THR A 207 2.48 -9.38 -9.60
N PRO A 208 1.71 -10.43 -9.95
CA PRO A 208 0.28 -10.51 -9.62
C PRO A 208 0.00 -11.08 -8.22
N LEU A 209 1.03 -11.49 -7.48
CA LEU A 209 0.85 -12.30 -6.26
C LEU A 209 0.19 -11.58 -5.09
N THR A 210 0.22 -10.25 -5.07
CA THR A 210 -0.39 -9.46 -4.00
C THR A 210 -1.92 -9.40 -4.09
N VAL A 211 -2.52 -9.84 -5.21
CA VAL A 211 -3.99 -9.93 -5.35
C VAL A 211 -4.58 -10.95 -4.38
N GLY A 212 -3.85 -12.02 -4.07
CA GLY A 212 -4.31 -13.09 -3.18
C GLY A 212 -4.75 -12.61 -1.80
N GLY A 213 -4.09 -11.56 -1.27
CA GLY A 213 -4.44 -10.93 0.01
C GLY A 213 -5.87 -10.39 0.08
N GLY A 214 -6.47 -10.03 -1.06
CA GLY A 214 -7.87 -9.61 -1.14
C GLY A 214 -8.86 -10.73 -0.84
N ASN A 215 -8.44 -11.99 -1.00
CA ASN A 215 -9.30 -13.17 -0.85
C ASN A 215 -9.38 -13.66 0.61
N TRP A 216 -8.80 -12.95 1.58
CA TRP A 216 -8.78 -13.34 3.00
C TRP A 216 -10.14 -13.82 3.52
N ARG A 217 -11.24 -13.15 3.14
CA ARG A 217 -12.60 -13.43 3.63
C ARG A 217 -13.50 -14.18 2.67
N VAL A 218 -13.00 -14.59 1.51
CA VAL A 218 -13.82 -15.30 0.51
C VAL A 218 -14.07 -16.74 0.99
N ARG A 219 -15.34 -17.14 1.03
CA ARG A 219 -15.76 -18.48 1.45
C ARG A 219 -15.75 -19.49 0.28
N GLY A 220 -15.65 -20.77 0.61
CA GLY A 220 -15.71 -21.87 -0.37
C GLY A 220 -14.34 -22.32 -0.88
N GLU A 221 -14.24 -23.60 -1.19
CA GLU A 221 -13.02 -24.26 -1.65
C GLU A 221 -12.71 -23.89 -3.13
N ASP A 222 -13.75 -23.61 -3.92
CA ASP A 222 -13.68 -23.35 -5.36
C ASP A 222 -13.33 -21.91 -5.78
N THR A 223 -12.77 -21.07 -4.91
CA THR A 223 -12.35 -19.74 -5.39
C THR A 223 -11.16 -19.94 -6.32
N PRO A 224 -11.25 -19.56 -7.61
CA PRO A 224 -10.24 -19.93 -8.58
C PRO A 224 -8.85 -19.48 -8.14
N HIS A 225 -7.81 -20.18 -8.59
CA HIS A 225 -6.45 -19.64 -8.63
C HIS A 225 -6.36 -18.52 -9.69
N THR A 226 -7.29 -17.58 -9.65
CA THR A 226 -7.36 -16.41 -10.52
C THR A 226 -6.67 -15.25 -9.84
N THR A 227 -5.91 -14.51 -10.64
CA THR A 227 -5.35 -13.22 -10.26
C THR A 227 -6.28 -12.08 -10.65
N ASP A 228 -7.44 -12.38 -11.26
CA ASP A 228 -8.48 -11.40 -11.56
C ASP A 228 -9.39 -11.21 -10.34
N PRO A 229 -9.42 -10.01 -9.74
CA PRO A 229 -10.31 -9.72 -8.61
C PRO A 229 -11.80 -9.72 -8.98
N LEU A 230 -12.18 -9.77 -10.26
CA LEU A 230 -13.58 -9.89 -10.68
C LEU A 230 -14.09 -11.33 -10.59
N ASP A 231 -13.19 -12.30 -10.75
CA ASP A 231 -13.49 -13.73 -10.65
C ASP A 231 -13.53 -14.20 -9.20
N SER A 232 -12.93 -13.44 -8.29
CA SER A 232 -13.08 -13.68 -6.86
C SER A 232 -14.30 -12.90 -6.35
N HIS A 233 -15.14 -13.55 -5.55
CA HIS A 233 -16.22 -12.86 -4.83
C HIS A 233 -15.68 -11.93 -3.71
N ALA A 234 -14.41 -11.53 -3.78
CA ALA A 234 -13.74 -10.69 -2.81
C ALA A 234 -14.31 -9.27 -2.83
N GLY A 235 -14.69 -8.81 -1.65
CA GLY A 235 -14.92 -7.41 -1.37
C GLY A 235 -13.67 -6.83 -0.72
N LEU A 236 -13.20 -5.69 -1.24
CA LEU A 236 -12.01 -5.03 -0.72
C LEU A 236 -12.23 -3.52 -0.66
N ILE A 237 -12.12 -2.95 0.54
CA ILE A 237 -12.18 -1.50 0.75
C ILE A 237 -10.88 -1.05 1.42
N TRP A 238 -10.13 -0.19 0.75
CA TRP A 238 -8.88 0.36 1.27
C TRP A 238 -9.13 1.56 2.19
N VAL A 239 -8.36 1.61 3.27
CA VAL A 239 -8.25 2.75 4.20
C VAL A 239 -6.78 3.06 4.37
N SER A 240 -6.37 4.28 3.99
CA SER A 240 -4.95 4.63 3.88
C SER A 240 -4.61 6.01 4.46
N PRO A 241 -4.67 6.20 5.79
CA PRO A 241 -4.23 7.43 6.45
C PRO A 241 -2.73 7.68 6.26
N VAL A 242 -2.38 8.95 6.09
CA VAL A 242 -0.99 9.43 6.17
C VAL A 242 -0.75 10.00 7.56
N LEU A 243 0.43 9.71 8.10
CA LEU A 243 0.80 10.06 9.46
C LEU A 243 2.30 10.44 9.52
N PRO A 244 2.71 11.25 10.51
CA PRO A 244 4.12 11.47 10.79
C PRO A 244 4.85 10.15 11.03
N MET A 245 6.10 10.05 10.58
CA MET A 245 6.94 8.87 10.80
C MET A 245 7.47 8.82 12.23
N THR A 246 6.58 8.52 13.18
CA THR A 246 6.87 8.39 14.61
C THR A 246 6.19 7.15 15.18
N ALA A 247 6.81 6.55 16.22
CA ALA A 247 6.23 5.41 16.93
C ALA A 247 4.85 5.75 17.53
N ARG A 248 4.72 6.94 18.13
CA ARG A 248 3.46 7.42 18.72
C ARG A 248 2.31 7.46 17.71
N ALA A 249 2.53 8.05 16.54
CA ALA A 249 1.48 8.15 15.53
C ALA A 249 1.11 6.77 14.97
N ALA A 250 2.10 5.90 14.77
CA ALA A 250 1.85 4.54 14.28
C ALA A 250 1.07 3.68 15.31
N ASP A 251 1.39 3.81 16.60
CA ASP A 251 0.65 3.16 17.69
C ASP A 251 -0.79 3.68 17.78
N GLU A 252 -0.99 5.00 17.77
CA GLU A 252 -2.32 5.60 17.86
C GLU A 252 -3.21 5.18 16.69
N VAL A 253 -2.70 5.22 15.46
CA VAL A 253 -3.42 4.74 14.28
C VAL A 253 -3.71 3.25 14.40
N SER A 254 -2.76 2.43 14.84
CA SER A 254 -2.98 0.98 15.03
C SER A 254 -4.13 0.72 16.00
N ARG A 255 -4.15 1.39 17.16
CA ARG A 255 -5.22 1.26 18.17
C ARG A 255 -6.59 1.70 17.64
N ILE A 256 -6.65 2.82 16.91
CA ILE A 256 -7.91 3.29 16.28
C ILE A 256 -8.44 2.24 15.32
N LEU A 257 -7.58 1.75 14.41
CA LEU A 257 -7.95 0.76 13.42
C LEU A 257 -8.41 -0.53 14.12
N GLU A 258 -7.57 -1.12 14.99
CA GLU A 258 -7.87 -2.38 15.68
C GLU A 258 -9.19 -2.33 16.46
N GLY A 259 -9.44 -1.24 17.19
CA GLY A 259 -10.68 -1.05 17.92
C GLY A 259 -11.92 -1.07 17.02
N ILE A 260 -11.89 -0.33 15.91
CA ILE A 260 -13.04 -0.23 14.99
C ILE A 260 -13.21 -1.51 14.18
N TYR A 261 -12.14 -2.08 13.64
CA TYR A 261 -12.19 -3.34 12.89
C TYR A 261 -12.80 -4.46 13.77
N SER A 262 -12.36 -4.58 15.03
CA SER A 262 -12.89 -5.58 15.98
C SER A 262 -14.38 -5.38 16.26
N GLN A 263 -14.83 -4.14 16.51
CA GLN A 263 -16.25 -3.82 16.73
C GLN A 263 -17.16 -4.25 15.57
N HIS A 264 -16.64 -4.26 14.35
CA HIS A 264 -17.38 -4.66 13.15
C HIS A 264 -17.12 -6.11 12.71
N GLY A 265 -16.32 -6.88 13.46
CA GLY A 265 -16.03 -8.28 13.20
C GLY A 265 -15.05 -8.51 12.04
N PHE A 266 -14.08 -7.62 11.86
CA PHE A 266 -13.06 -7.71 10.79
C PHE A 266 -11.65 -7.75 11.36
N ASP A 267 -10.75 -8.45 10.67
CA ASP A 267 -9.34 -8.50 10.99
C ASP A 267 -8.62 -7.21 10.55
N THR A 268 -7.67 -6.75 11.37
CA THR A 268 -6.93 -5.51 11.10
C THR A 268 -5.65 -5.80 10.32
N LEU A 269 -5.74 -5.88 8.99
CA LEU A 269 -4.57 -6.08 8.12
C LEU A 269 -3.85 -4.74 7.92
N LEU A 270 -2.60 -4.61 8.36
CA LEU A 270 -1.85 -3.36 8.34
C LEU A 270 -0.56 -3.46 7.53
N THR A 271 -0.21 -2.38 6.84
CA THR A 271 1.12 -2.16 6.29
C THR A 271 1.49 -0.70 6.44
N PHE A 272 2.46 -0.42 7.29
CA PHE A 272 3.08 0.91 7.36
C PHE A 272 4.15 1.01 6.28
N THR A 273 4.01 1.98 5.39
CA THR A 273 4.98 2.23 4.32
C THR A 273 5.66 3.59 4.53
N MET A 274 6.98 3.61 4.54
CA MET A 274 7.77 4.85 4.52
C MET A 274 7.72 5.47 3.12
N ILE A 275 6.68 6.27 2.86
CA ILE A 275 6.38 6.85 1.54
C ILE A 275 7.20 8.09 1.22
N THR A 276 7.69 8.79 2.24
CA THR A 276 8.63 9.92 2.12
C THR A 276 9.72 9.80 3.17
N ASP A 277 10.57 10.81 3.28
CA ASP A 277 11.55 10.93 4.36
C ASP A 277 10.92 11.24 5.73
N ARG A 278 9.66 11.68 5.78
CA ARG A 278 9.00 12.18 7.00
C ARG A 278 7.63 11.55 7.29
N ALA A 279 7.02 10.88 6.33
CA ALA A 279 5.66 10.37 6.44
C ALA A 279 5.57 8.86 6.26
N LEU A 280 4.68 8.25 7.04
CA LEU A 280 4.18 6.91 6.80
C LEU A 280 2.83 7.00 6.09
N CYS A 281 2.54 6.01 5.27
CA CYS A 281 1.17 5.66 4.89
C CYS A 281 0.84 4.34 5.57
N CYS A 282 -0.20 4.30 6.40
CA CYS A 282 -0.72 3.04 6.92
C CYS A 282 -1.77 2.52 5.94
N VAL A 283 -1.44 1.48 5.17
CA VAL A 283 -2.37 0.86 4.24
C VAL A 283 -3.07 -0.31 4.92
N SER A 284 -4.38 -0.16 5.12
CA SER A 284 -5.26 -1.19 5.66
C SER A 284 -6.41 -1.49 4.68
N ASN A 285 -7.02 -2.66 4.82
CA ASN A 285 -8.21 -3.00 4.04
C ASN A 285 -9.22 -3.81 4.84
N ILE A 286 -10.50 -3.53 4.56
CA ILE A 286 -11.62 -4.39 4.92
C ILE A 286 -11.76 -5.41 3.81
N ALA A 287 -11.39 -6.65 4.08
CA ALA A 287 -11.72 -7.80 3.24
C ALA A 287 -13.07 -8.36 3.67
N TYR A 288 -13.91 -8.79 2.73
CA TYR A 288 -15.21 -9.43 2.99
C TYR A 288 -15.62 -10.32 1.80
N ASP A 289 -16.64 -11.16 1.96
CA ASP A 289 -17.26 -11.88 0.85
C ASP A 289 -18.43 -11.06 0.30
N ARG A 290 -18.41 -10.69 -0.99
CA ARG A 290 -19.47 -9.90 -1.64
C ARG A 290 -20.81 -10.63 -1.72
N ARG A 291 -20.80 -11.97 -1.61
CA ARG A 291 -22.03 -12.76 -1.62
C ARG A 291 -22.79 -12.64 -0.29
N ASP A 292 -22.08 -12.39 0.80
CA ASP A 292 -22.68 -12.15 2.12
C ASP A 292 -23.10 -10.68 2.24
N GLN A 293 -24.41 -10.43 2.05
CA GLN A 293 -24.96 -9.08 2.11
C GLN A 293 -24.87 -8.47 3.52
N ILE A 294 -24.93 -9.29 4.57
CA ILE A 294 -24.80 -8.82 5.96
C ILE A 294 -23.35 -8.39 6.21
N GLU A 295 -22.38 -9.20 5.80
CA GLU A 295 -20.96 -8.84 5.87
C GLU A 295 -20.64 -7.61 5.03
N THR A 296 -21.22 -7.49 3.83
CA THR A 296 -21.08 -6.31 2.97
C THR A 296 -21.62 -5.04 3.64
N ALA A 297 -22.77 -5.12 4.30
CA ALA A 297 -23.32 -3.99 5.04
C ALA A 297 -22.43 -3.60 6.23
N ARG A 298 -21.92 -4.59 6.99
CA ARG A 298 -20.94 -4.35 8.07
C ARG A 298 -19.65 -3.72 7.55
N ALA A 299 -19.15 -4.14 6.38
CA ALA A 299 -17.94 -3.58 5.78
C ALA A 299 -18.11 -2.10 5.43
N LYS A 300 -19.27 -1.71 4.88
CA LYS A 300 -19.60 -0.30 4.61
C LYS A 300 -19.68 0.53 5.90
N ALA A 301 -20.33 0.00 6.94
CA ALA A 301 -20.43 0.67 8.23
C ALA A 301 -19.05 0.83 8.91
N CYS A 302 -18.22 -0.22 8.86
CA CYS A 302 -16.84 -0.20 9.34
C CYS A 302 -16.04 0.88 8.63
N TYR A 303 -16.12 0.94 7.29
CA TYR A 303 -15.45 1.97 6.49
C TYR A 303 -15.85 3.38 6.91
N GLN A 304 -17.14 3.66 7.04
CA GLN A 304 -17.64 4.98 7.46
C GLN A 304 -17.10 5.37 8.84
N LYS A 305 -17.12 4.44 9.81
CA LYS A 305 -16.62 4.68 11.16
C LYS A 305 -15.11 4.92 11.17
N LEU A 306 -14.33 4.08 10.47
CA LEU A 306 -12.89 4.25 10.30
C LEU A 306 -12.57 5.63 9.73
N TYR A 307 -13.25 6.00 8.64
CA TYR A 307 -13.01 7.27 7.95
C TYR A 307 -13.29 8.48 8.84
N ALA A 308 -14.46 8.49 9.51
CA ALA A 308 -14.85 9.58 10.40
C ALA A 308 -13.89 9.71 11.59
N THR A 309 -13.55 8.60 12.26
CA THR A 309 -12.66 8.63 13.43
C THR A 309 -11.23 9.01 13.04
N LEU A 310 -10.69 8.48 11.94
CA LEU A 310 -9.35 8.85 11.47
C LEU A 310 -9.25 10.35 11.16
N ILE A 311 -10.25 10.92 10.48
CA ILE A 311 -10.30 12.37 10.21
C ILE A 311 -10.37 13.16 11.50
N GLN A 312 -11.26 12.78 12.42
CA GLN A 312 -11.41 13.44 13.71
C GLN A 312 -10.11 13.41 14.53
N SER A 313 -9.33 12.33 14.42
CA SER A 313 -8.02 12.19 15.04
C SER A 313 -6.87 12.84 14.25
N GLY A 314 -7.14 13.50 13.12
CA GLY A 314 -6.15 14.20 12.31
C GLY A 314 -5.33 13.32 11.36
N TYR A 315 -5.66 12.03 11.23
CA TYR A 315 -4.99 11.07 10.35
C TYR A 315 -5.73 10.92 9.02
N ILE A 316 -5.57 11.88 8.13
CA ILE A 316 -6.38 11.97 6.90
C ILE A 316 -5.96 10.91 5.88
N PRO A 317 -6.90 10.14 5.30
CA PRO A 317 -6.63 9.26 4.16
C PRO A 317 -6.15 10.04 2.93
N TYR A 318 -5.01 9.65 2.34
CA TYR A 318 -4.46 10.34 1.16
C TYR A 318 -5.21 10.04 -0.14
N ARG A 319 -6.01 8.97 -0.13
CA ARG A 319 -6.82 8.51 -1.25
C ARG A 319 -8.07 7.85 -0.70
N SER A 320 -9.16 8.00 -1.45
CA SER A 320 -10.45 7.43 -1.11
C SER A 320 -11.07 6.67 -2.28
N GLY A 321 -11.88 5.67 -1.96
CA GLY A 321 -12.80 5.07 -2.93
C GLY A 321 -14.00 6.00 -3.17
N PRO A 322 -14.85 5.71 -4.17
CA PRO A 322 -16.02 6.54 -4.48
C PRO A 322 -16.93 6.81 -3.28
N THR A 323 -17.07 5.83 -2.38
CA THR A 323 -17.91 5.93 -1.17
C THR A 323 -17.38 6.90 -0.12
N GLY A 324 -16.11 7.29 -0.17
CA GLY A 324 -15.50 8.20 0.82
C GLY A 324 -15.22 9.60 0.30
N TYR A 325 -15.57 9.92 -0.95
CA TYR A 325 -15.38 11.28 -1.49
C TYR A 325 -16.18 12.33 -0.71
N SER A 326 -17.47 12.06 -0.45
CA SER A 326 -18.33 12.96 0.33
C SER A 326 -17.81 13.16 1.76
N LEU A 327 -17.30 12.11 2.39
CA LEU A 327 -16.78 12.16 3.75
C LEU A 327 -15.58 13.09 3.92
N LEU A 328 -14.79 13.32 2.86
CA LEU A 328 -13.69 14.30 2.86
C LEU A 328 -14.18 15.73 2.61
N ALA A 329 -15.13 15.86 1.69
CA ALA A 329 -15.60 17.16 1.21
C ALA A 329 -16.22 18.01 2.31
N ASP A 330 -16.76 17.37 3.36
CA ASP A 330 -17.49 18.00 4.45
C ASP A 330 -16.63 18.66 5.53
N GLN A 331 -15.31 18.50 5.47
CA GLN A 331 -14.41 18.80 6.60
C GLN A 331 -13.49 20.02 6.39
N SER A 332 -13.44 20.59 5.17
CA SER A 332 -12.59 21.75 4.85
C SER A 332 -13.23 22.64 3.78
N SER A 333 -14.18 23.49 4.19
CA SER A 333 -15.02 24.26 3.25
C SER A 333 -14.19 25.08 2.27
N THR A 334 -13.25 25.91 2.73
CA THR A 334 -12.47 26.79 1.83
C THR A 334 -11.69 26.03 0.75
N PHE A 335 -11.08 24.89 1.08
CA PHE A 335 -10.34 24.08 0.10
C PHE A 335 -11.29 23.50 -0.95
N TRP A 336 -12.37 22.85 -0.51
CA TRP A 336 -13.30 22.20 -1.41
C TRP A 336 -14.14 23.19 -2.23
N ASP A 337 -14.49 24.34 -1.66
CA ASP A 337 -15.18 25.42 -2.35
C ASP A 337 -14.28 26.04 -3.43
N THR A 338 -12.98 26.19 -3.16
CA THR A 338 -12.01 26.66 -4.16
C THR A 338 -11.84 25.63 -5.28
N ALA A 339 -11.73 24.35 -4.94
CA ALA A 339 -11.68 23.27 -5.93
C ALA A 339 -12.95 23.24 -6.81
N ALA A 340 -14.13 23.45 -6.22
CA ALA A 340 -15.40 23.55 -6.95
C ALA A 340 -15.44 24.77 -7.88
N LYS A 341 -14.92 25.93 -7.46
CA LYS A 341 -14.79 27.12 -8.33
C LYS A 341 -13.88 26.84 -9.52
N ILE A 342 -12.74 26.18 -9.31
CA ILE A 342 -11.84 25.77 -10.40
C ILE A 342 -12.54 24.79 -11.33
N LYS A 343 -13.26 23.80 -10.78
CA LYS A 343 -14.04 22.83 -11.56
C LYS A 343 -15.04 23.54 -12.46
N LEU A 344 -15.82 24.47 -11.93
CA LEU A 344 -16.82 25.21 -12.70
C LEU A 344 -16.18 26.06 -13.81
N ALA A 345 -15.01 26.64 -13.56
CA ALA A 345 -14.29 27.40 -14.57
C ALA A 345 -13.74 26.54 -15.72
N LEU A 346 -13.28 25.31 -15.43
CA LEU A 346 -12.66 24.42 -16.41
C LEU A 346 -13.64 23.43 -17.08
N ASP A 347 -14.78 23.19 -16.43
CA ASP A 347 -15.84 22.28 -16.87
C ASP A 347 -17.21 22.77 -16.39
N PRO A 348 -17.73 23.84 -17.03
CA PRO A 348 -18.99 24.48 -16.62
C PRO A 348 -20.20 23.54 -16.69
N GLU A 349 -20.20 22.62 -17.66
CA GLU A 349 -21.27 21.64 -17.87
C GLU A 349 -21.13 20.38 -16.99
N SER A 350 -20.06 20.33 -16.17
CA SER A 350 -19.75 19.23 -15.25
C SER A 350 -19.72 17.84 -15.93
N ILE A 351 -19.18 17.76 -17.15
CA ILE A 351 -19.16 16.53 -17.95
C ILE A 351 -18.13 15.51 -17.44
N PHE A 352 -17.00 15.97 -16.87
CA PHE A 352 -15.93 15.08 -16.43
C PHE A 352 -16.17 14.57 -15.02
N SER A 353 -16.51 13.28 -14.90
CA SER A 353 -16.57 12.51 -13.64
C SER A 353 -17.19 13.29 -12.46
N PRO A 354 -18.44 13.78 -12.57
CA PRO A 354 -19.08 14.54 -11.49
C PRO A 354 -19.09 13.73 -10.18
N GLY A 355 -18.80 14.40 -9.06
CA GLY A 355 -18.74 13.78 -7.72
C GLY A 355 -17.40 13.10 -7.38
N ARG A 356 -16.44 13.02 -8.30
CA ARG A 356 -15.07 12.56 -7.99
C ARG A 356 -14.33 13.62 -7.16
N TYR A 357 -14.19 13.37 -5.86
CA TYR A 357 -13.62 14.25 -4.81
C TYR A 357 -14.31 15.63 -4.66
N ILE A 358 -14.42 16.39 -5.75
CA ILE A 358 -15.05 17.70 -5.78
C ILE A 358 -16.57 17.50 -5.86
N ARG A 359 -17.31 18.13 -4.95
CA ARG A 359 -18.77 18.06 -4.92
C ARG A 359 -19.35 18.60 -6.23
N SER A 360 -20.39 17.93 -6.71
CA SER A 360 -21.23 18.47 -7.78
C SER A 360 -21.98 19.71 -7.28
N SER A 361 -22.01 20.78 -8.06
CA SER A 361 -22.83 21.95 -7.76
C SER A 361 -24.32 21.55 -7.65
N PRO A 362 -25.10 22.09 -6.69
CA PRO A 362 -26.53 21.80 -6.56
C PRO A 362 -27.40 22.20 -7.76
N THR A 363 -26.84 22.87 -8.76
CA THR A 363 -27.57 23.49 -9.89
C THR A 363 -28.14 22.50 -10.91
N ARG A 364 -27.98 21.18 -10.74
CA ARG A 364 -28.73 20.16 -11.50
C ARG A 364 -29.61 19.32 -10.58
N LYS A 365 -30.66 19.93 -10.02
CA LYS A 365 -31.95 19.20 -9.99
C LYS A 365 -32.48 19.25 -11.42
N ALA A 366 -32.67 18.08 -12.01
CA ALA A 366 -33.12 17.90 -13.39
C ALA A 366 -34.30 18.82 -13.74
N ALA A 367 -34.20 19.46 -14.90
CA ALA A 367 -35.34 19.94 -15.66
C ALA A 367 -35.86 18.79 -16.53
#